data_AF-A0A3R7SBG6-F1
#
_entry.id   AF-A0A3R7SBG6-F1
#
_cell.length_a   1.000
_cell.length_b   1.000
_cell.length_c   1.000
_cell.angle_alpha   90.00
_cell.angle_beta   90.00
_cell.angle_gamma   90.00
#
_symmetry.space_group_name_H-M   'P 1'
#
loop_
_entity.id
_entity.type
_entity.pdbx_description
1 polymer ?
#
loop_
_entity_poly.entity_id
_entity_poly.type
_entity_poly.pdbx_seq_one_letter_code
_entity_poly.pdbx_strand_id
1 'polypeptide(L)'
;MCGQFDFGYDGKEMLMLEYNRGSSSAMLECGGTQEKMARRYGVELGTSTGSFLYAKIVKYFKCLLQNRLLCPSHKLIHFVIDGNGEEWYTALYATNAAEAAGFRAKLCFKLADSSFGCATGGAKLASSATEQRPIVELEEEWFLLVWKTWAWDTVLLQYTARLAQPGSQRIR
;
A
#
# COMPACT_ATOMS: atom_id res chain seq x y z
N MET A 1 -3.95 2.77 -7.17
CA MET A 1 -2.89 3.51 -6.47
C MET A 1 -3.27 4.97 -6.46
N CYS A 2 -3.10 5.62 -5.32
CA CYS A 2 -3.19 7.07 -5.21
C CYS A 2 -1.84 7.68 -5.61
N GLY A 3 -1.89 8.93 -6.05
CA GLY A 3 -0.71 9.76 -6.29
C GLY A 3 -1.10 11.20 -6.01
N GLN A 4 -0.11 12.00 -5.65
CA GLN A 4 -0.29 13.38 -5.24
C GLN A 4 0.45 14.30 -6.21
N PHE A 5 -0.24 15.31 -6.73
CA PHE A 5 0.40 16.38 -7.48
C PHE A 5 0.64 17.54 -6.54
N ASP A 6 1.84 18.09 -6.59
CA ASP A 6 2.19 19.30 -5.85
C ASP A 6 2.20 20.48 -6.81
N PHE A 7 1.45 21.51 -6.44
CA PHE A 7 1.26 22.70 -7.27
C PHE A 7 1.72 23.95 -6.53
N GLY A 8 2.35 24.87 -7.25
CA GLY A 8 2.46 26.26 -6.87
C GLY A 8 1.29 27.05 -7.47
N TYR A 9 0.65 27.92 -6.66
CA TYR A 9 -0.42 28.80 -7.12
C TYR A 9 -0.24 30.18 -6.50
N ASP A 10 -0.19 31.22 -7.34
CA ASP A 10 0.02 32.61 -6.91
C ASP A 10 -1.27 33.47 -6.92
N GLY A 11 -2.43 32.84 -7.18
CA GLY A 11 -3.70 33.53 -7.39
C GLY A 11 -4.04 33.81 -8.85
N LYS A 12 -3.09 33.66 -9.78
CA LYS A 12 -3.27 33.87 -11.22
C LYS A 12 -2.94 32.64 -12.04
N GLU A 13 -1.79 32.03 -11.77
CA GLU A 13 -1.25 30.90 -12.52
C GLU A 13 -0.98 29.70 -11.61
N MET A 14 -1.15 28.51 -12.16
CA MET A 14 -0.89 27.25 -11.49
C MET A 14 0.27 26.54 -12.18
N LEU A 15 1.30 26.19 -11.41
CA LEU A 15 2.47 25.45 -11.86
C LEU A 15 2.50 24.08 -11.19
N MET A 16 2.61 23.01 -11.96
CA MET A 16 2.87 21.67 -11.42
C MET A 16 4.36 21.53 -11.11
N LEU A 17 4.69 21.27 -9.85
CA LEU A 17 6.06 21.12 -9.37
C LEU A 17 6.52 19.68 -9.49
N GLU A 18 5.73 18.75 -8.96
CA GLU A 18 6.04 17.33 -8.99
C GLU A 18 4.79 16.44 -8.96
N TYR A 19 4.98 15.18 -9.31
CA TYR A 19 3.97 14.14 -9.20
C TYR A 19 4.50 12.95 -8.37
N ASN A 20 4.06 12.90 -7.12
CA ASN A 20 4.39 11.87 -6.15
C ASN A 20 3.59 10.59 -6.42
N ARG A 21 4.19 9.66 -7.17
CA ARG A 21 3.58 8.38 -7.61
C ARG A 21 4.07 7.16 -6.82
N GLY A 22 5.22 7.24 -6.17
CA GLY A 22 5.86 6.08 -5.49
C GLY A 22 5.25 5.78 -4.11
N SER A 23 4.91 6.85 -3.40
CA SER A 23 4.20 6.91 -2.12
C SER A 23 3.63 8.33 -2.01
N SER A 24 2.37 8.46 -1.61
CA SER A 24 1.73 9.77 -1.39
C SER A 24 1.13 9.78 0.00
N SER A 25 1.42 10.82 0.77
CA SER A 25 0.87 11.03 2.10
C SER A 25 -0.40 11.89 2.04
N ALA A 26 -0.86 12.38 3.19
CA ALA A 26 -1.97 13.33 3.31
C ALA A 26 -3.38 12.82 2.88
N MET A 27 -3.56 11.53 2.60
CA MET A 27 -4.87 11.00 2.16
C MET A 27 -5.96 11.12 3.21
N LEU A 28 -5.65 10.84 4.48
CA LEU A 28 -6.62 10.93 5.57
C LEU A 28 -6.93 12.40 5.88
N GLU A 29 -5.92 13.24 5.79
CA GLU A 29 -5.96 14.66 6.07
C GLU A 29 -6.91 15.36 5.11
N CYS A 30 -6.71 15.12 3.81
CA CYS A 30 -7.59 15.61 2.75
C CYS A 30 -8.96 14.92 2.81
N GLY A 31 -8.99 13.59 2.94
CA GLY A 31 -10.22 12.80 2.82
C GLY A 31 -11.17 12.87 4.03
N GLY A 32 -10.71 13.34 5.20
CA GLY A 32 -11.55 13.37 6.38
C GLY A 32 -11.12 14.34 7.50
N THR A 33 -9.83 14.49 7.79
CA THR A 33 -9.40 15.31 8.93
C THR A 33 -9.76 16.78 8.75
N GLN A 34 -9.53 17.35 7.56
CA GLN A 34 -9.85 18.76 7.30
C GLN A 34 -11.35 19.07 7.51
N GLU A 35 -12.23 18.15 7.11
CA GLU A 35 -13.67 18.33 7.26
C GLU A 35 -14.11 18.22 8.71
N LYS A 36 -13.55 17.23 9.44
CA LYS A 36 -13.78 17.10 10.89
C LYS A 36 -13.31 18.35 11.65
N MET A 37 -12.17 18.90 11.25
CA MET A 37 -11.63 20.14 11.80
C MET A 37 -12.57 21.33 11.52
N ALA A 38 -12.98 21.52 10.27
CA ALA A 38 -13.91 22.59 9.88
C ALA A 38 -15.21 22.54 10.71
N ARG A 39 -15.81 21.35 10.85
CA ARG A 39 -17.02 21.15 11.67
C ARG A 39 -16.77 21.45 13.15
N ARG A 40 -15.63 21.03 13.70
CA ARG A 40 -15.29 21.23 15.12
C ARG A 40 -15.19 22.71 15.49
N TYR A 41 -14.75 23.55 14.56
CA TYR A 41 -14.59 24.99 14.73
C TYR A 41 -15.79 25.81 14.23
N GLY A 42 -16.86 25.17 13.75
CA GLY A 42 -18.04 25.88 13.24
C GLY A 42 -17.78 26.65 11.94
N VAL A 43 -16.85 26.16 11.10
CA VAL A 43 -16.63 26.74 9.77
C VAL A 43 -17.80 26.34 8.87
N GLU A 44 -18.70 27.29 8.60
CA GLU A 44 -19.90 27.08 7.79
C GLU A 44 -19.74 27.51 6.32
N LEU A 45 -18.69 28.28 6.01
CA LEU A 45 -18.42 28.77 4.66
C LEU A 45 -17.54 27.79 3.89
N GLY A 46 -18.01 27.37 2.71
CA GLY A 46 -17.27 26.52 1.78
C GLY A 46 -17.57 25.02 1.93
N THR A 47 -16.79 24.19 1.24
CA THR A 47 -16.93 22.72 1.27
C THR A 47 -15.56 22.05 1.38
N SER A 48 -15.54 20.83 1.92
CA SER A 48 -14.31 20.03 2.03
C SER A 48 -13.80 19.64 0.64
N THR A 49 -12.56 20.03 0.34
CA THR A 49 -11.88 19.77 -0.94
C THR A 49 -11.62 18.29 -1.20
N GLY A 50 -11.65 17.45 -0.15
CA GLY A 50 -11.41 16.01 -0.23
C GLY A 50 -12.62 15.14 0.11
N SER A 51 -13.82 15.72 0.26
CA SER A 51 -15.06 14.99 0.63
C SER A 51 -15.37 13.78 -0.27
N PHE A 52 -14.97 13.82 -1.54
CA PHE A 52 -15.17 12.73 -2.50
C PHE A 52 -14.04 11.69 -2.50
N LEU A 53 -12.90 11.97 -1.85
CA LEU A 53 -11.67 11.18 -1.99
C LEU A 53 -11.87 9.73 -1.52
N TYR A 54 -12.48 9.53 -0.34
CA TYR A 54 -12.75 8.19 0.18
C TYR A 54 -13.57 7.34 -0.81
N ALA A 55 -14.65 7.92 -1.34
CA ALA A 55 -15.52 7.23 -2.30
C ALA A 55 -14.78 6.85 -3.59
N LYS A 56 -13.82 7.68 -4.05
CA LYS A 56 -12.97 7.35 -5.19
C LYS A 56 -12.01 6.21 -4.89
N ILE A 57 -11.43 6.16 -3.68
CA ILE A 57 -10.55 5.06 -3.25
C ILE A 57 -11.34 3.76 -3.16
N VAL A 58 -12.53 3.76 -2.55
CA VAL A 58 -13.43 2.60 -2.53
C VAL A 58 -13.78 2.15 -3.95
N LYS A 59 -14.13 3.08 -4.84
CA LYS A 59 -14.41 2.76 -6.24
C LYS A 59 -13.20 2.12 -6.94
N TYR A 60 -11.99 2.60 -6.69
CA TYR A 60 -10.77 2.01 -7.23
C TYR A 60 -10.63 0.54 -6.78
N PHE A 61 -10.80 0.26 -5.48
CA PHE A 61 -10.76 -1.11 -4.99
C PHE A 61 -11.89 -1.97 -5.57
N LYS A 62 -13.11 -1.46 -5.74
CA LYS A 62 -14.18 -2.21 -6.42
C LYS A 62 -13.80 -2.59 -7.86
N CYS A 63 -13.16 -1.68 -8.61
CA CYS A 63 -12.65 -1.99 -9.94
C CYS A 63 -11.52 -3.04 -9.89
N LEU A 64 -10.62 -2.96 -8.90
CA LEU A 64 -9.57 -3.95 -8.71
C LEU A 64 -10.16 -5.34 -8.39
N LEU A 65 -11.18 -5.40 -7.53
CA LEU A 65 -11.87 -6.64 -7.15
C LEU A 65 -12.53 -7.36 -8.33
N GLN A 66 -12.99 -6.59 -9.32
CA GLN A 66 -13.60 -7.13 -10.55
C GLN A 66 -12.56 -7.60 -11.57
N ASN A 67 -11.29 -7.21 -11.41
CA ASN A 67 -10.23 -7.56 -12.33
C ASN A 67 -9.69 -8.96 -12.03
N ARG A 68 -10.10 -9.96 -12.83
CA ARG A 68 -9.69 -11.37 -12.66
C ARG A 68 -8.19 -11.63 -12.89
N LEU A 69 -7.48 -10.73 -13.56
CA LEU A 69 -6.04 -10.87 -13.80
C LEU A 69 -5.19 -10.38 -12.62
N LEU A 70 -5.69 -9.38 -11.88
CA LEU A 70 -4.96 -8.74 -10.79
C LEU A 70 -5.48 -9.12 -9.40
N CYS A 71 -6.76 -9.46 -9.27
CA CYS A 71 -7.36 -9.83 -8.01
C CYS A 71 -7.13 -11.32 -7.72
N PRO A 72 -6.49 -11.67 -6.59
CA PRO A 72 -6.36 -13.06 -6.19
C PRO A 72 -7.72 -13.67 -5.81
N SER A 73 -7.85 -14.99 -5.95
CA SER A 73 -9.07 -15.73 -5.65
C SER A 73 -9.55 -15.56 -4.20
N HIS A 74 -8.61 -15.49 -3.26
CA HIS A 74 -8.87 -15.30 -1.83
C HIS A 74 -9.21 -13.85 -1.45
N LYS A 75 -9.11 -12.89 -2.40
CA LYS A 75 -9.47 -11.48 -2.21
C LYS A 75 -8.86 -10.85 -0.95
N LEU A 76 -7.59 -11.14 -0.67
CA LEU A 76 -6.84 -10.56 0.45
C LEU A 76 -5.81 -9.57 -0.10
N ILE A 77 -5.73 -8.41 0.54
CA ILE A 77 -4.67 -7.41 0.33
C ILE A 77 -3.83 -7.31 1.60
N HIS A 78 -2.51 -7.45 1.45
CA HIS A 78 -1.56 -7.17 2.53
C HIS A 78 -1.11 -5.71 2.42
N PHE A 79 -1.32 -4.93 3.46
CA PHE A 79 -0.93 -3.53 3.59
C PHE A 79 0.40 -3.46 4.35
N VAL A 80 1.51 -3.31 3.64
CA VAL A 80 2.86 -3.37 4.21
C VAL A 80 3.39 -1.96 4.51
N ILE A 81 3.80 -1.73 5.76
CA ILE A 81 4.28 -0.42 6.28
C ILE A 81 5.56 -0.53 7.10
N ASP A 82 6.32 0.56 7.26
CA ASP A 82 7.57 0.59 8.05
C ASP A 82 7.34 0.84 9.56
N GLY A 83 6.15 1.28 9.95
CA GLY A 83 5.71 1.40 11.36
C GLY A 83 5.82 2.80 11.97
N ASN A 84 5.97 3.85 11.17
CA ASN A 84 5.79 5.23 11.65
C ASN A 84 4.30 5.61 11.70
N GLY A 85 3.97 6.65 12.48
CA GLY A 85 2.58 7.06 12.72
C GLY A 85 1.84 7.49 11.46
N GLU A 86 2.54 8.17 10.53
CA GLU A 86 1.99 8.64 9.26
C GLU A 86 1.56 7.49 8.35
N GLU A 87 2.47 6.53 8.15
CA GLU A 87 2.19 5.33 7.38
C GLU A 87 1.08 4.49 8.01
N TRP A 88 0.99 4.47 9.34
CA TRP A 88 -0.02 3.70 10.03
C TRP A 88 -1.44 4.19 9.75
N TYR A 89 -1.73 5.48 9.95
CA TYR A 89 -3.09 5.98 9.67
C TYR A 89 -3.37 6.03 8.16
N THR A 90 -2.35 6.24 7.33
CA THR A 90 -2.49 6.21 5.87
C THR A 90 -2.89 4.81 5.40
N ALA A 91 -2.24 3.78 5.93
CA ALA A 91 -2.58 2.40 5.66
C ALA A 91 -3.96 2.04 6.20
N LEU A 92 -4.31 2.42 7.44
CA LEU A 92 -5.65 2.18 7.99
C LEU A 92 -6.75 2.82 7.15
N TYR A 93 -6.53 4.03 6.64
CA TYR A 93 -7.49 4.71 5.77
C TYR A 93 -7.69 3.95 4.45
N ALA A 94 -6.62 3.43 3.86
CA ALA A 94 -6.69 2.62 2.65
C ALA A 94 -7.28 1.21 2.90
N THR A 95 -6.95 0.58 4.02
CA THR A 95 -7.51 -0.69 4.51
C THR A 95 -9.02 -0.58 4.63
N ASN A 96 -9.52 0.43 5.34
CA ASN A 96 -10.95 0.67 5.49
C ASN A 96 -11.64 0.82 4.13
N ALA A 97 -11.00 1.49 3.16
CA ALA A 97 -11.56 1.64 1.82
C ALA A 97 -11.57 0.33 1.01
N ALA A 98 -10.55 -0.52 1.19
CA ALA A 98 -10.50 -1.85 0.56
C ALA A 98 -11.55 -2.80 1.15
N GLU A 99 -11.72 -2.80 2.46
CA GLU A 99 -12.75 -3.57 3.16
C GLU A 99 -14.15 -3.11 2.75
N ALA A 100 -14.39 -1.80 2.68
CA ALA A 100 -15.65 -1.25 2.16
C ALA A 100 -15.93 -1.61 0.69
N ALA A 101 -14.89 -1.96 -0.08
CA ALA A 101 -15.02 -2.48 -1.43
C ALA A 101 -15.26 -4.00 -1.49
N GLY A 102 -15.06 -4.73 -0.37
CA GLY A 102 -15.28 -6.17 -0.26
C GLY A 102 -14.02 -7.04 -0.25
N PHE A 103 -12.82 -6.45 -0.09
CA PHE A 103 -11.60 -7.21 0.16
C PHE A 103 -11.49 -7.62 1.63
N ARG A 104 -10.80 -8.74 1.89
CA ARG A 104 -10.12 -8.94 3.17
C ARG A 104 -8.85 -8.11 3.16
N ALA A 105 -8.48 -7.51 4.28
CA ALA A 105 -7.26 -6.73 4.41
C ALA A 105 -6.49 -7.17 5.66
N LYS A 106 -5.16 -7.16 5.55
CA LYS A 106 -4.24 -7.38 6.67
C LYS A 106 -3.20 -6.29 6.68
N LEU A 107 -2.98 -5.69 7.85
CA LEU A 107 -1.93 -4.71 8.05
C LEU A 107 -0.66 -5.44 8.53
N CYS A 108 0.42 -5.30 7.76
CA CYS A 108 1.69 -5.97 8.02
C CYS A 108 2.76 -4.93 8.39
N PHE A 109 3.32 -5.05 9.58
CA PHE A 109 4.44 -4.22 10.02
C PHE A 109 5.75 -4.82 9.50
N LYS A 110 6.34 -4.12 8.54
CA LYS A 110 7.48 -4.57 7.75
C LYS A 110 7.19 -5.96 7.17
N LEU A 111 8.20 -6.82 7.19
CA LEU A 111 8.13 -8.22 6.80
C LEU A 111 8.38 -9.14 8.01
N ALA A 112 8.15 -8.65 9.23
CA ALA A 112 8.50 -9.34 10.47
C ALA A 112 7.83 -10.71 10.59
N ASP A 113 6.58 -10.80 10.15
CA ASP A 113 5.74 -12.00 10.21
C ASP A 113 5.68 -12.77 8.89
N SER A 114 6.60 -12.47 7.96
CA SER A 114 6.69 -13.15 6.67
C SER A 114 7.78 -14.21 6.65
N SER A 115 7.51 -15.30 5.95
CA SER A 115 8.48 -16.37 5.74
C SER A 115 8.36 -16.93 4.33
N PHE A 116 9.39 -17.67 3.89
CA PHE A 116 9.29 -18.43 2.66
C PHE A 116 8.57 -19.75 2.94
N GLY A 117 7.39 -19.91 2.35
CA GLY A 117 6.59 -21.13 2.45
C GLY A 117 7.15 -22.28 1.63
N CYS A 118 6.50 -23.44 1.72
CA CYS A 118 6.77 -24.58 0.85
C CYS A 118 5.84 -24.55 -0.36
N ALA A 119 6.37 -24.73 -1.58
CA ALA A 119 5.57 -24.70 -2.80
C ALA A 119 4.51 -25.83 -2.87
N THR A 120 4.67 -26.89 -2.06
CA THR A 120 3.83 -28.11 -2.09
C THR A 120 2.88 -28.25 -0.89
N GLY A 121 2.74 -27.24 -0.03
CA GLY A 121 1.79 -27.28 1.10
C GLY A 121 2.11 -28.30 2.20
N GLY A 122 3.35 -28.79 2.27
CA GLY A 122 3.84 -29.70 3.29
C GLY A 122 5.12 -29.19 3.97
N ALA A 123 5.34 -29.63 5.21
CA ALA A 123 6.37 -29.17 6.15
C ALA A 123 7.75 -28.80 5.56
N LYS A 124 8.38 -27.80 6.20
CA LYS A 124 9.72 -27.23 5.95
C LYS A 124 10.81 -28.29 5.69
N LEU A 125 10.93 -28.79 4.47
CA LEU A 125 12.15 -29.47 4.02
C LEU A 125 12.52 -28.93 2.64
N ALA A 126 13.61 -28.18 2.61
CA ALA A 126 14.19 -27.63 1.39
C ALA A 126 14.84 -28.75 0.56
N SER A 127 14.24 -29.13 -0.56
CA SER A 127 14.86 -30.09 -1.51
C SER A 127 15.74 -29.42 -2.57
N SER A 128 15.62 -28.12 -2.83
CA SER A 128 16.50 -27.43 -3.78
C SER A 128 16.60 -25.92 -3.56
N ALA A 129 17.77 -25.35 -3.86
CA ALA A 129 18.04 -23.90 -3.87
C ALA A 129 17.40 -23.17 -5.07
N THR A 130 16.77 -23.90 -6.00
CA THR A 130 16.12 -23.37 -7.21
C THR A 130 14.59 -23.39 -7.16
N GLU A 131 13.98 -23.87 -6.09
CA GLU A 131 12.52 -23.86 -5.97
C GLU A 131 12.03 -22.46 -5.61
N GLN A 132 11.20 -21.88 -6.49
CA GLN A 132 10.45 -20.67 -6.19
C GLN A 132 9.50 -20.95 -5.03
N ARG A 133 9.71 -20.24 -3.92
CA ARG A 133 8.87 -20.36 -2.71
C ARG A 133 7.91 -19.20 -2.63
N PRO A 134 6.61 -19.45 -2.37
CA PRO A 134 5.69 -18.37 -2.09
C PRO A 134 6.13 -17.66 -0.80
N ILE A 135 5.97 -16.34 -0.75
CA ILE A 135 6.06 -15.60 0.51
C ILE A 135 4.72 -15.80 1.22
N VAL A 136 4.79 -16.30 2.44
CA VAL A 136 3.62 -16.60 3.27
C VAL A 136 3.71 -15.83 4.59
N GLU A 137 2.57 -15.44 5.12
CA GLU A 137 2.45 -14.90 6.48
C GLU A 137 2.45 -16.03 7.52
N LEU A 138 2.51 -15.68 8.82
CA LEU A 138 2.41 -16.62 9.95
C LEU A 138 1.19 -17.57 9.89
N GLU A 139 0.11 -17.18 9.20
CA GLU A 139 -1.11 -17.99 9.02
C GLU A 139 -1.13 -18.80 7.70
N GLU A 140 0.02 -18.95 7.03
CA GLU A 140 0.18 -19.61 5.73
C GLU A 140 -0.60 -18.97 4.55
N GLU A 141 -1.12 -17.76 4.74
CA GLU A 141 -1.74 -17.00 3.64
C GLU A 141 -0.68 -16.40 2.72
N TRP A 142 -0.89 -16.52 1.41
CA TRP A 142 0.08 -16.13 0.40
C TRP A 142 0.02 -14.61 0.12
N PHE A 143 1.20 -14.00 -0.01
CA PHE A 143 1.34 -12.60 -0.44
C PHE A 143 1.13 -12.46 -1.96
N LEU A 144 -0.13 -12.54 -2.41
CA LEU A 144 -0.47 -12.42 -3.84
C LEU A 144 -0.86 -11.01 -4.28
N LEU A 145 -1.34 -10.17 -3.36
CA LEU A 145 -1.68 -8.77 -3.63
C LEU A 145 -1.24 -7.89 -2.46
N VAL A 146 -0.42 -6.90 -2.77
CA VAL A 146 0.24 -6.03 -1.79
C VAL A 146 -0.08 -4.57 -2.09
N TRP A 147 -0.54 -3.87 -1.07
CA TRP A 147 -0.51 -2.42 -0.98
C TRP A 147 0.64 -2.03 -0.06
N LYS A 148 1.38 -0.97 -0.40
CA LYS A 148 2.60 -0.59 0.32
C LYS A 148 2.77 0.91 0.42
N THR A 149 3.37 1.36 1.52
CA THR A 149 3.89 2.73 1.69
C THR A 149 5.33 2.87 1.21
N TRP A 150 6.10 1.77 1.18
CA TRP A 150 7.52 1.80 0.82
C TRP A 150 7.75 2.34 -0.60
N ALA A 151 8.75 3.17 -0.81
CA ALA A 151 9.14 3.55 -2.17
C ALA A 151 9.76 2.35 -2.89
N TRP A 152 9.58 2.26 -4.21
CA TRP A 152 10.26 1.23 -5.01
C TRP A 152 11.78 1.39 -4.96
N ASP A 153 12.28 2.62 -4.85
CA ASP A 153 13.71 2.90 -4.72
C ASP A 153 14.32 2.24 -3.49
N THR A 154 13.59 2.18 -2.37
CA THR A 154 14.02 1.45 -1.16
C THR A 154 14.29 -0.03 -1.48
N VAL A 155 13.38 -0.67 -2.22
CA VAL A 155 13.51 -2.08 -2.61
C VAL A 155 14.67 -2.29 -3.57
N LEU A 156 14.81 -1.42 -4.57
CA LEU A 156 15.88 -1.50 -5.58
C LEU A 156 17.26 -1.26 -4.97
N LEU A 157 17.39 -0.32 -4.05
CA LEU A 157 18.65 -0.06 -3.33
C LEU A 157 19.06 -1.27 -2.48
N GLN A 158 18.11 -1.86 -1.73
CA GLN A 158 18.40 -3.04 -0.93
C GLN A 158 18.77 -4.25 -1.81
N TYR A 159 18.08 -4.43 -2.94
CA TYR A 159 18.37 -5.50 -3.90
C TYR A 159 19.76 -5.36 -4.52
N THR A 160 20.12 -4.16 -4.98
CA THR A 160 21.43 -3.89 -5.59
C THR A 160 22.58 -4.01 -4.58
N ALA A 161 22.39 -3.49 -3.36
CA ALA A 161 23.36 -3.65 -2.28
C ALA A 161 23.64 -5.13 -1.95
N ARG A 162 22.59 -5.98 -1.95
CA ARG A 162 22.74 -7.43 -1.75
C ARG A 162 23.53 -8.10 -2.88
N LEU A 163 23.29 -7.72 -4.13
CA LEU A 163 24.03 -8.27 -5.27
C LEU A 163 25.52 -7.90 -5.25
N ALA A 164 25.89 -6.77 -4.65
CA ALA A 164 27.28 -6.34 -4.54
C ALA A 164 28.07 -7.08 -3.44
N GLN A 165 27.40 -7.85 -2.56
CA GLN A 165 28.07 -8.59 -1.49
C GLN A 165 28.73 -9.89 -2.01
N PRO A 166 30.01 -10.16 -1.68
CA PRO A 166 30.67 -11.40 -2.07
C PRO A 166 29.96 -12.61 -1.46
N GLY A 167 29.51 -13.55 -2.30
CA GLY A 167 28.82 -14.77 -1.87
C GLY A 167 27.29 -14.74 -1.94
N SER A 168 26.66 -13.63 -2.37
CA SER A 168 25.21 -13.60 -2.56
C SER A 168 24.78 -14.42 -3.78
N GLN A 169 24.07 -15.54 -3.54
CA GLN A 169 23.41 -16.30 -4.61
C GLN A 169 22.35 -15.44 -5.31
N ARG A 170 22.33 -15.50 -6.65
CA ARG A 170 21.27 -14.87 -7.47
C ARG A 170 19.97 -15.63 -7.25
N ILE A 171 18.96 -14.97 -6.68
CA ILE A 171 17.58 -15.47 -6.73
C ILE A 171 17.11 -15.21 -8.17
N ARG A 172 16.92 -16.28 -8.95
CA ARG A 172 16.35 -16.23 -10.31
C ARG A 172 14.87 -16.55 -10.29
#